data_AF-A0A258BMV9-F1
#
_entry.id   AF-A0A258BMV9-F1
#
_cell.length_a   1.000
_cell.length_b   1.000
_cell.length_c   1.000
_cell.angle_alpha   90.00
_cell.angle_beta   90.00
_cell.angle_gamma   90.00
#
_symmetry.space_group_name_H-M   'P 1'
#
loop_
_entity.id
_entity.type
_entity.pdbx_description
1 polymer ?
#
loop_
_entity_poly.entity_id
_entity_poly.type
_entity_poly.pdbx_seq_one_letter_code
_entity_poly.pdbx_strand_id
1 'polypeptide(L)'
;NGQPQGWYLFAGADGEALIWDADRNGFSPQLGDMSLTDQVTVGDMQAGVSIQRGGGQLSLSYIRREVKYRDRNGGFSENEDFAGVSFTMRR
;
A
#
# COMPACT_ATOMS: atom_id res chain seq x y z
N ASN A 1 6.69 32.66 -7.16
CA ASN A 1 6.71 31.89 -5.89
C ASN A 1 5.60 30.84 -5.93
N GLY A 2 5.80 29.76 -6.70
CA GLY A 2 4.72 28.83 -7.05
C GLY A 2 5.14 27.37 -6.84
N GLN A 3 4.97 26.86 -5.63
CA GLN A 3 5.09 25.41 -5.39
C GLN A 3 4.10 24.90 -4.33
N PRO A 4 2.82 24.67 -4.68
CA PRO A 4 2.06 23.56 -4.14
C PRO A 4 2.31 22.32 -5.04
N GLN A 5 2.77 21.16 -4.59
CA GLN A 5 2.38 20.32 -3.45
C GLN A 5 1.02 19.68 -3.56
N GLY A 6 1.00 18.60 -4.34
CA GLY A 6 0.02 17.53 -4.22
C GLY A 6 0.46 16.50 -3.19
N TRP A 7 -0.52 15.83 -2.59
CA TRP A 7 -0.31 14.65 -1.78
C TRP A 7 -1.38 13.62 -2.13
N TYR A 8 -1.02 12.35 -1.98
CA TYR A 8 -1.98 11.27 -2.13
C TYR A 8 -1.85 10.27 -0.98
N LEU A 9 -2.97 9.64 -0.66
CA LEU A 9 -3.04 8.50 0.22
C LEU A 9 -3.33 7.26 -0.61
N PHE A 10 -2.81 6.13 -0.17
CA PHE A 10 -3.23 4.83 -0.67
C PHE A 10 -3.52 3.88 0.49
N ALA A 11 -4.47 2.99 0.28
CA ALA A 11 -4.76 1.88 1.18
C ALA A 11 -5.19 0.66 0.35
N GLY A 12 -4.83 -0.54 0.76
CA GLY A 12 -5.21 -1.76 0.05
C GLY A 12 -5.21 -2.98 0.95
N ALA A 13 -5.98 -3.98 0.56
CA ALA A 13 -6.09 -5.28 1.21
C ALA A 13 -6.48 -6.32 0.16
N ASP A 14 -5.97 -7.55 0.29
CA ASP A 14 -6.43 -8.72 -0.48
C ASP A 14 -6.47 -8.49 -2.02
N GLY A 15 -5.46 -7.79 -2.55
CA GLY A 15 -5.34 -7.47 -3.99
C GLY A 15 -6.12 -6.24 -4.47
N GLU A 16 -6.92 -5.60 -3.62
CA GLU A 16 -7.62 -4.35 -3.92
C GLU A 16 -6.85 -3.16 -3.35
N ALA A 17 -6.75 -2.06 -4.10
CA ALA A 17 -6.14 -0.82 -3.64
C ALA A 17 -6.99 0.41 -3.99
N LEU A 18 -6.98 1.39 -3.09
CA LEU A 18 -7.68 2.65 -3.18
C LEU A 18 -6.66 3.77 -3.10
N ILE A 19 -6.74 4.73 -4.02
CA ILE A 19 -5.90 5.92 -4.02
C ILE A 19 -6.79 7.15 -3.93
N TRP A 20 -6.44 8.07 -3.03
CA TRP A 20 -7.05 9.39 -2.96
C TRP A 20 -5.99 10.45 -3.22
N ASP A 21 -6.22 11.26 -4.25
CA ASP A 21 -5.32 12.31 -4.69
C ASP A 21 -5.93 13.68 -4.36
N ALA A 22 -5.23 14.44 -3.52
CA ALA A 22 -5.68 15.75 -3.07
C ALA A 22 -5.54 16.84 -4.15
N ASP A 23 -4.70 16.63 -5.17
CA ASP A 23 -4.56 17.56 -6.29
C ASP A 23 -5.65 17.33 -7.35
N ARG A 24 -6.17 16.10 -7.44
CA ARG A 24 -7.25 15.72 -8.38
C ARG A 24 -8.66 15.74 -7.80
N ASN A 25 -8.86 16.07 -6.52
CA ASN A 25 -10.16 16.04 -5.83
C ASN A 25 -10.95 14.72 -6.09
N GLY A 26 -10.27 13.57 -6.15
CA GLY A 26 -10.89 12.34 -6.67
C GLY A 26 -10.37 11.04 -6.07
N PHE A 27 -11.27 10.07 -5.94
CA PHE A 27 -11.02 8.67 -5.56
C PHE A 27 -10.76 7.83 -6.81
N SER A 28 -9.72 6.99 -6.81
CA SER A 28 -9.39 6.09 -7.90
C SER A 28 -9.14 4.66 -7.36
N PRO A 29 -10.05 3.70 -7.61
CA PRO A 29 -9.83 2.30 -7.26
C PRO A 29 -8.90 1.64 -8.28
N GLN A 30 -7.97 0.82 -7.80
CA GLN A 30 -7.05 0.03 -8.61
C GLN A 30 -7.23 -1.45 -8.22
N LEU A 31 -7.87 -2.23 -9.10
CA LEU A 31 -8.02 -3.67 -8.93
C LEU A 31 -6.80 -4.37 -9.54
N GLY A 32 -6.01 -5.06 -8.70
CA GLY A 32 -4.96 -5.99 -9.13
C GLY A 32 -5.51 -7.39 -9.36
N ASP A 33 -4.92 -8.13 -10.30
CA ASP A 33 -5.33 -9.47 -10.75
C ASP A 33 -5.66 -10.46 -9.61
N MET A 34 -6.88 -11.00 -9.64
CA MET A 34 -7.32 -12.10 -8.78
C MET A 34 -6.75 -13.44 -9.29
N SER A 35 -5.98 -14.14 -8.45
CA SER A 35 -5.63 -15.54 -8.64
C SER A 35 -6.00 -16.31 -7.37
N LEU A 36 -7.15 -16.98 -7.39
CA LEU A 36 -7.58 -17.95 -6.37
C LEU A 36 -6.88 -19.29 -6.64
N THR A 37 -5.73 -19.50 -6.00
CA THR A 37 -5.14 -20.83 -5.84
C THR A 37 -5.32 -21.25 -4.39
N ASP A 38 -5.79 -22.49 -4.17
CA ASP A 38 -6.04 -23.08 -2.85
C ASP A 38 -4.71 -23.37 -2.11
N GLN A 39 -3.99 -22.33 -1.68
CA GLN A 39 -2.76 -22.47 -0.89
C GLN A 39 -2.41 -21.14 -0.21
N VAL A 40 -2.51 -21.10 1.13
CA VAL A 40 -2.18 -19.97 2.03
C VAL A 40 -2.95 -18.68 1.73
N THR A 41 -3.95 -18.35 2.54
CA THR A 41 -4.54 -17.00 2.54
C THR A 41 -3.50 -16.04 3.13
N VAL A 42 -2.69 -15.42 2.27
CA VAL A 42 -1.83 -14.29 2.61
C VAL A 42 -2.68 -13.04 2.40
N GLY A 43 -3.15 -12.43 3.48
CA GLY A 43 -3.81 -11.13 3.42
C GLY A 43 -2.77 -10.05 3.65
N ASP A 44 -2.51 -9.21 2.64
CA ASP A 44 -1.60 -8.08 2.71
C ASP A 44 -2.40 -6.77 2.83
N MET A 45 -2.43 -6.23 4.06
CA MET A 45 -2.94 -4.88 4.30
C MET A 45 -1.82 -3.88 4.10
N GLN A 46 -2.07 -2.83 3.33
CA GLN A 46 -1.11 -1.76 3.11
C GLN A 46 -1.77 -0.39 3.17
N ALA A 47 -1.03 0.61 3.63
CA ALA A 47 -1.44 2.00 3.55
C ALA A 47 -0.22 2.91 3.48
N GLY A 48 -0.38 4.09 2.90
CA GLY A 48 0.69 5.07 2.86
C GLY A 48 0.27 6.44 2.37
N VAL A 49 1.17 7.39 2.55
CA VAL A 49 1.03 8.78 2.14
C VAL A 49 2.24 9.19 1.33
N SER A 50 2.00 10.01 0.32
CA SER A 50 3.07 10.60 -0.48
C SER A 50 2.82 12.07 -0.68
N ILE A 51 3.88 12.85 -0.60
CA ILE A 51 3.87 14.29 -0.81
C ILE A 51 4.86 14.64 -1.91
N GLN A 52 4.50 15.57 -2.79
CA GLN A 52 5.38 16.03 -3.87
C GLN A 52 5.60 17.53 -3.79
N ARG A 53 6.80 17.98 -3.40
CA ARG A 53 7.15 19.42 -3.37
C ARG A 53 8.38 19.70 -4.21
N GLY A 54 8.33 20.77 -5.01
CA GLY A 54 9.53 21.38 -5.58
C GLY A 54 10.40 20.46 -6.42
N GLY A 55 9.77 19.58 -7.21
CA GLY A 55 10.47 18.60 -8.04
C GLY A 55 10.93 17.34 -7.29
N GLY A 56 10.69 17.25 -5.98
CA GLY A 56 10.91 16.06 -5.16
C GLY A 56 9.60 15.41 -4.70
N GLN A 57 9.69 14.12 -4.37
CA GLN A 57 8.61 13.31 -3.80
C GLN A 57 9.15 12.55 -2.59
N LEU A 58 8.38 12.53 -1.50
CA LEU A 58 8.62 11.72 -0.32
C LEU A 58 7.39 10.84 -0.09
N SER A 59 7.60 9.55 0.13
CA SER A 59 6.54 8.59 0.41
C SER A 59 6.85 7.79 1.67
N LEU A 60 5.81 7.54 2.46
CA LEU A 60 5.83 6.69 3.65
C LEU A 60 4.74 5.64 3.51
N SER A 61 5.07 4.39 3.82
CA SER A 61 4.12 3.28 3.74
C SER A 61 4.27 2.33 4.93
N TYR A 62 3.17 1.66 5.23
CA TYR A 62 3.09 0.57 6.20
C TYR A 62 2.38 -0.60 5.54
N ILE A 63 2.93 -1.79 5.71
CA ILE A 63 2.40 -3.03 5.16
C ILE A 63 2.35 -4.05 6.30
N ARG A 64 1.19 -4.65 6.52
CA ARG A 64 1.00 -5.76 7.43
C ARG A 64 0.59 -6.99 6.63
N ARG A 65 1.34 -8.07 6.79
CA ARG A 65 1.08 -9.35 6.15
C ARG A 65 0.65 -10.35 7.21
N GLU A 66 -0.55 -10.89 7.06
CA GLU A 66 -0.99 -12.04 7.85
C GLU A 66 -0.76 -13.31 7.03
N VAL A 67 0.06 -14.23 7.55
CA VAL A 67 0.30 -15.54 6.94
C VAL A 67 -0.41 -16.60 7.77
N LYS A 68 -1.49 -17.18 7.23
CA LYS A 68 -2.21 -18.30 7.86
C LYS A 68 -1.71 -19.62 7.28
N TYR A 69 -0.91 -20.34 8.06
CA TYR A 69 -0.56 -21.73 7.76
C TYR A 69 -1.64 -22.66 8.29
N ARG A 70 -2.29 -23.41 7.40
CA ARG A 70 -3.26 -24.44 7.77
C ARG A 70 -2.62 -25.81 7.59
N ASP A 71 -2.07 -26.35 8.67
CA ASP A 71 -1.59 -27.74 8.68
C ASP A 71 -2.65 -28.68 9.27
N ARG A 72 -2.62 -29.97 8.92
CA ARG A 72 -3.61 -30.98 9.36
C ARG A 72 -3.62 -31.20 10.88
N ASN A 73 -2.63 -30.69 11.61
CA ASN A 73 -2.41 -30.95 13.05
C ASN A 73 -2.43 -29.69 13.94
N GLY A 74 -2.76 -28.51 13.40
CA GLY A 74 -2.79 -27.24 14.13
C GLY A 74 -2.47 -26.05 13.22
N GLY A 75 -3.23 -24.96 13.32
CA GLY A 75 -2.99 -23.75 12.52
C GLY A 75 -2.07 -22.77 13.25
N PHE A 76 -1.06 -22.26 12.54
CA PHE A 76 -0.20 -21.17 13.02
C PHE A 76 -0.48 -19.91 12.19
N SER A 77 -0.68 -18.78 12.87
CA SER A 77 -0.80 -17.46 12.24
C SER A 77 0.44 -16.64 12.61
N GLU A 78 1.12 -16.15 11.60
CA GLU A 78 2.28 -15.25 11.74
C GLU A 78 1.90 -13.87 11.18
N ASN A 79 2.22 -12.82 11.94
CA ASN A 79 2.00 -11.44 11.52
C ASN A 79 3.36 -10.80 11.27
N GLU A 80 3.56 -10.28 10.06
CA GLU A 80 4.76 -9.54 9.69
C GLU A 80 4.40 -8.07 9.39
N ASP A 81 5.13 -7.14 10.00
CA ASP A 81 4.94 -5.70 9.84
C ASP A 81 6.15 -5.07 9.13
N PHE A 82 5.88 -4.26 8.12
CA PHE A 82 6.90 -3.58 7.32
C PHE A 82 6.59 -2.09 7.24
N ALA A 83 7.64 -1.27 7.27
CA ALA A 83 7.56 0.16 6.98
C ALA A 83 8.45 0.50 5.79
N GLY A 84 7.92 1.29 4.85
CA GLY A 84 8.62 1.76 3.68
C GLY A 84 8.81 3.28 3.70
N VAL A 85 9.98 3.73 3.26
CA VAL A 85 10.25 5.14 2.97
C VAL A 85 10.90 5.25 1.61
N SER A 86 10.44 6.18 0.78
CA SER A 86 11.08 6.47 -0.49
C SER A 86 11.16 7.96 -0.74
N PHE A 87 12.26 8.39 -1.35
CA PHE A 87 12.50 9.77 -1.72
C PHE A 87 13.05 9.85 -3.13
N THR A 88 12.45 10.71 -3.94
CA THR A 88 12.83 10.95 -5.34
C THR A 88 13.05 12.44 -5.53
N MET A 89 14.11 12.85 -6.23
CA MET A 89 14.41 14.25 -6.51
C MET A 89 14.84 14.40 -7.97
N ARG A 90 14.25 15.38 -8.68
CA ARG A 90 14.71 15.75 -10.03
C ARG A 90 15.82 16.81 -9.92
N ARG A 91 16.93 16.58 -10.63
CA ARG A 91 18.07 17.51 -10.73
C ARG A 91 17.79 18.65 -11.69
#